data_AF-A0A1J3I3P5-F1
#
_entry.id   AF-A0A1J3I3P5-F1
#
_cell.length_a   1.000
_cell.length_b   1.000
_cell.length_c   1.000
_cell.angle_alpha   90.00
_cell.angle_beta   90.00
_cell.angle_gamma   90.00
#
_symmetry.space_group_name_H-M   'P 1'
#
loop_
_entity.id
_entity.type
_entity.pdbx_description
1 polymer ?
#
loop_
_entity_poly.entity_id
_entity_poly.type
_entity_poly.pdbx_seq_one_letter_code
_entity_poly.pdbx_strand_id
1 'polypeptide(L)'
;LIPKGYIAPGLVGLSLSYALTLTQTQVFLTRWYCTLSNSIISVERIKQYMSIPAEPPAVVDDSRPPSSWPSNGTIHLQELKIRYRPNAP
;
A
#
# COMPACT_ATOMS: atom_id res chain seq x y z
N LEU A 1 -36.68 38.32 0.81
CA LEU A 1 -36.78 39.09 -0.45
C LEU A 1 -35.77 40.24 -0.34
N ILE A 2 -34.70 40.25 -1.14
CA ILE A 2 -33.64 41.26 -1.04
C ILE A 2 -34.18 42.62 -1.54
N PRO A 3 -33.97 43.75 -0.83
CA PRO A 3 -34.45 45.05 -1.28
C PRO A 3 -33.85 45.42 -2.65
N LYS A 4 -34.70 45.91 -3.57
CA LYS A 4 -34.29 46.30 -4.92
C LYS A 4 -33.26 47.43 -4.85
N GLY A 5 -32.05 47.19 -5.37
CA GLY A 5 -30.94 48.16 -5.39
C GLY A 5 -29.75 47.83 -4.47
N TYR A 6 -29.83 46.78 -3.65
CA TYR A 6 -28.74 46.43 -2.71
C TYR A 6 -27.53 45.76 -3.37
N ILE A 7 -27.73 44.99 -4.44
CA ILE A 7 -26.65 44.29 -5.16
C ILE A 7 -26.91 44.43 -6.66
N ALA A 8 -25.86 44.76 -7.43
CA ALA A 8 -25.95 44.80 -8.88
C ALA A 8 -26.26 43.39 -9.43
N PRO A 9 -27.27 43.23 -10.30
CA PRO A 9 -27.66 41.91 -10.82
C PRO A 9 -26.50 41.16 -11.52
N GLY A 10 -25.53 41.88 -12.10
CA GLY A 10 -24.31 41.30 -12.65
C GLY A 10 -23.42 40.61 -11.60
N LEU A 11 -23.31 41.16 -10.38
CA LEU A 11 -22.56 40.53 -9.29
C LEU A 11 -23.22 39.23 -8.81
N VAL A 12 -24.56 39.18 -8.81
CA VAL A 12 -25.31 37.95 -8.48
C VAL A 12 -25.02 36.87 -9.52
N GLY A 13 -25.08 37.22 -10.81
CA GLY A 13 -24.73 36.30 -11.90
C GLY A 13 -23.31 35.76 -11.78
N LEU A 14 -22.33 36.65 -11.54
CA LEU A 14 -20.94 36.26 -11.34
C LEU A 14 -20.77 35.35 -10.12
N SER A 15 -21.40 35.67 -8.99
CA SER A 15 -21.32 34.86 -7.77
C SER A 15 -21.88 33.44 -7.98
N LEU A 16 -22.98 33.31 -8.72
CA LEU A 16 -23.56 32.02 -9.05
C LEU A 16 -22.67 31.23 -10.01
N SER A 17 -22.11 31.87 -11.04
CA SER A 17 -21.14 31.24 -11.94
C SER A 17 -19.92 30.72 -11.17
N TYR A 18 -19.34 31.52 -10.28
CA TYR A 18 -18.23 31.08 -9.43
C TYR A 18 -18.63 29.95 -8.47
N ALA A 19 -19.80 30.02 -7.85
CA ALA A 19 -20.28 28.96 -6.96
C ALA A 19 -20.42 27.61 -7.70
N LEU A 20 -20.93 27.63 -8.93
CA LEU A 20 -21.05 26.43 -9.77
C LEU A 20 -19.68 25.87 -10.15
N THR A 21 -18.75 26.72 -10.61
CA THR A 21 -17.38 26.31 -10.96
C THR A 21 -16.65 25.72 -9.74
N LEU A 22 -16.73 26.40 -8.59
CA LEU A 22 -16.11 25.92 -7.35
C LEU A 22 -16.68 24.57 -6.92
N THR A 23 -18.00 24.39 -6.99
CA THR A 23 -18.65 23.12 -6.65
C THR A 23 -18.16 21.98 -7.55
N GLN A 24 -18.02 22.23 -8.85
CA GLN A 24 -17.48 21.23 -9.78
C GLN A 24 -16.02 20.87 -9.45
N THR A 25 -15.18 21.88 -9.18
CA THR A 25 -13.78 21.63 -8.79
C THR A 25 -13.69 20.85 -7.49
N GLN A 26 -14.55 21.13 -6.50
CA GLN A 26 -14.57 20.43 -5.22
C GLN A 26 -14.91 18.93 -5.38
N VAL A 27 -15.87 18.61 -6.25
CA VAL A 27 -16.22 17.21 -6.55
C VAL A 27 -15.05 16.50 -7.21
N PHE A 28 -14.38 17.16 -8.17
CA PHE A 28 -13.22 16.60 -8.83
C PHE A 28 -12.05 16.38 -7.85
N LEU A 29 -11.73 17.38 -7.02
CA LEU A 29 -10.66 17.31 -6.02
C LEU A 29 -10.92 16.19 -5.01
N THR A 30 -12.15 16.06 -4.52
CA THR A 30 -12.52 14.98 -3.59
C THR A 30 -12.28 13.61 -4.23
N ARG A 31 -12.70 13.42 -5.49
CA ARG A 31 -12.45 12.16 -6.22
C ARG A 31 -10.96 11.89 -6.36
N TRP A 32 -10.19 12.89 -6.76
CA TRP A 32 -8.76 12.77 -6.96
C TRP A 32 -8.03 12.42 -5.65
N TYR A 33 -8.44 13.05 -4.55
CA TYR A 33 -7.92 12.76 -3.21
C TYR A 33 -8.20 11.31 -2.79
N CYS A 34 -9.42 10.81 -3.00
CA CYS A 34 -9.74 9.41 -2.71
C CYS A 34 -8.89 8.44 -3.54
N THR A 35 -8.70 8.72 -4.84
CA THR A 35 -7.84 7.90 -5.70
C THR A 35 -6.39 7.90 -5.21
N LEU A 36 -5.84 9.07 -4.88
CA LEU A 36 -4.49 9.18 -4.33
C LEU A 36 -4.33 8.41 -3.03
N SER A 37 -5.29 8.57 -2.10
CA SER A 37 -5.29 7.84 -0.83
C SER A 37 -5.26 6.33 -1.05
N ASN A 38 -6.05 5.83 -2.02
CA ASN A 38 -6.05 4.41 -2.35
C ASN A 38 -4.69 3.95 -2.94
N SER A 39 -4.07 4.77 -3.80
CA SER A 39 -2.74 4.47 -4.34
C SER A 39 -1.65 4.43 -3.27
N ILE A 40 -1.75 5.27 -2.23
CA ILE A 40 -0.78 5.31 -1.11
C ILE A 40 -0.81 3.99 -0.31
N ILE A 41 -1.97 3.35 -0.15
CA ILE A 41 -2.07 2.05 0.55
C ILE A 41 -1.23 0.98 -0.16
N SER A 42 -1.20 0.98 -1.50
CA SER A 42 -0.33 0.07 -2.26
C SER A 42 1.15 0.29 -1.96
N VAL A 43 1.57 1.56 -1.83
CA VAL A 43 2.94 1.93 -1.47
C VAL A 43 3.28 1.48 -0.05
N GLU A 44 2.36 1.66 0.90
CA GLU A 44 2.51 1.15 2.26
C GLU A 44 2.71 -0.37 2.27
N ARG A 45 1.92 -1.11 1.49
CA ARG A 45 2.06 -2.57 1.40
C ARG A 45 3.39 -3.01 0.81
N ILE A 46 3.87 -2.34 -0.24
CA ILE A 46 5.21 -2.60 -0.79
C ILE A 46 6.27 -2.39 0.28
N LYS A 47 6.21 -1.28 1.01
CA LYS A 47 7.15 -0.98 2.10
C LYS A 47 7.11 -2.05 3.18
N GLN A 48 5.93 -2.54 3.55
CA GLN A 48 5.79 -3.62 4.54
C GLN A 48 6.46 -4.90 4.05
N TYR A 49 6.28 -5.30 2.79
CA TYR A 49 6.96 -6.48 2.24
C TYR A 49 8.48 -6.33 2.15
N MET A 50 8.98 -5.13 1.87
CA MET A 50 10.42 -4.86 1.88
C MET A 50 11.05 -4.96 3.28
N SER A 51 10.26 -4.80 4.34
CA SER A 51 10.75 -4.88 5.73
C SER A 51 10.68 -6.28 6.34
N ILE A 52 10.16 -7.28 5.62
CA ILE A 52 10.10 -8.67 6.11
C ILE A 52 11.53 -9.23 6.17
N PRO A 53 11.89 -9.97 7.23
CA PRO A 53 13.19 -10.64 7.29
C PRO A 53 13.33 -11.59 6.11
N ALA A 54 14.39 -11.38 5.32
CA ALA A 54 14.71 -12.24 4.20
C ALA A 54 15.06 -13.66 4.69
N GLU A 55 14.69 -14.65 3.89
CA GLU A 55 15.15 -16.02 4.11
C GLU A 55 16.67 -16.11 3.94
N PRO A 56 17.33 -17.10 4.58
CA PRO A 56 18.75 -17.35 4.37
C PRO A 56 19.07 -17.52 2.88
N PRO A 57 20.29 -17.14 2.44
CA PRO A 57 20.67 -17.24 1.04
C PRO A 57 20.57 -18.69 0.55
N ALA A 58 20.05 -18.85 -0.68
CA ALA A 58 19.82 -20.15 -1.28
C ALA A 58 21.11 -20.99 -1.44
N VAL A 59 22.25 -20.32 -1.60
CA VAL A 59 23.57 -20.94 -1.66
C VAL A 59 24.47 -20.22 -0.67
N VAL A 60 25.08 -21.00 0.23
CA VAL A 60 26.14 -20.55 1.12
C VAL A 60 27.43 -21.15 0.56
N ASP A 61 28.30 -20.32 -0.01
CA ASP A 61 29.52 -20.79 -0.69
C ASP A 61 30.42 -21.61 0.23
N ASP A 62 30.46 -21.26 1.53
CA ASP A 62 31.27 -21.92 2.55
C ASP A 62 30.73 -23.29 3.00
N SER A 63 29.46 -23.62 2.73
CA SER A 63 28.83 -24.84 3.23
C SER A 63 28.21 -25.69 2.11
N ARG A 64 28.75 -25.59 0.90
CA ARG A 64 28.23 -26.33 -0.25
C ARG A 64 28.65 -27.80 -0.18
N PRO A 65 27.71 -28.75 -0.25
CA PRO A 65 28.07 -30.16 -0.31
C PRO A 65 28.83 -30.47 -1.61
N PRO A 66 29.72 -31.47 -1.61
CA PRO A 66 30.45 -31.88 -2.80
C PRO A 66 29.49 -32.36 -3.91
N SER A 67 29.95 -32.33 -5.16
CA SER A 67 29.14 -32.76 -6.31
C SER A 67 28.69 -34.23 -6.25
N SER A 68 29.37 -35.05 -5.45
CA SER A 68 29.03 -36.46 -5.20
C SER A 68 28.00 -36.67 -4.07
N TRP A 69 27.46 -35.58 -3.50
CA TRP A 69 26.42 -35.66 -2.49
C TRP A 69 25.01 -35.73 -3.13
N PRO A 70 24.08 -36.51 -2.57
CA PRO A 70 24.24 -37.44 -1.46
C PRO A 70 24.75 -38.81 -1.94
N SER A 71 25.82 -39.32 -1.32
CA SER A 71 26.45 -40.56 -1.78
C SER A 71 25.67 -41.83 -1.41
N ASN A 72 24.88 -41.81 -0.33
CA ASN A 72 24.11 -42.98 0.13
C ASN A 72 22.65 -42.67 0.50
N GLY A 73 22.10 -41.53 0.06
CA GLY A 73 20.66 -41.22 0.11
C GLY A 73 19.90 -41.47 1.43
N THR A 74 20.57 -41.57 2.57
CA THR A 74 19.97 -42.01 3.84
C THR A 74 19.69 -40.79 4.71
N ILE A 75 18.48 -40.71 5.28
CA ILE A 75 18.06 -39.62 6.15
C ILE A 75 17.84 -40.19 7.56
N HIS A 76 18.53 -39.62 8.53
CA HIS A 76 18.34 -39.94 9.94
C HIS A 76 17.69 -38.75 10.65
N LEU A 77 16.54 -38.99 11.29
CA LEU A 77 15.88 -38.01 12.14
C LEU A 77 16.26 -38.30 13.60
N GLN A 78 16.89 -37.34 14.26
CA GLN A 78 17.29 -37.43 15.66
C GLN A 78 16.70 -36.25 16.43
N GLU A 79 15.84 -36.52 17.40
CA GLU A 79 15.22 -35.54 18.31
C GLU A 79 14.64 -34.28 17.62
N LEU A 80 14.08 -34.44 16.41
CA LEU A 80 13.55 -33.32 15.63
C LEU A 80 12.37 -32.66 16.35
N LYS A 81 12.50 -31.36 16.65
CA LYS A 81 11.44 -30.51 17.20
C LYS A 81 11.11 -29.42 16.19
N ILE A 82 9.86 -29.37 15.76
CA ILE A 82 9.37 -28.37 14.80
C ILE A 82 8.28 -27.55 15.48
N ARG A 83 8.27 -26.24 15.23
CA ARG A 83 7.18 -25.36 15.64
C ARG A 83 6.77 -24.49 14.45
N TYR A 84 5.48 -24.52 14.12
CA TYR A 84 4.95 -23.79 12.95
C TYR A 84 4.87 -22.27 13.14
N ARG A 85 4.60 -21.81 14.36
CA ARG A 85 4.56 -20.38 14.69
C ARG A 85 5.20 -20.16 16.06
N PRO A 86 5.98 -19.09 16.26
CA PRO A 86 6.63 -18.82 17.55
C PRO A 86 5.66 -18.86 18.75
N ASN A 87 4.41 -18.41 18.52
CA ASN A 87 3.36 -18.28 19.53
C ASN A 87 2.34 -19.43 19.55
N ALA A 88 2.56 -20.52 18.81
CA ALA A 88 1.71 -21.71 18.89
C ALA A 88 2.26 -22.67 19.98
N PRO A 89 1.38 -23.46 20.65
CA PRO A 89 1.82 -24.49 21.60
C PRO A 89 2.78 -25.49 20.94
#